data_AF-A0A946JVL7-F1
#
_entry.id   AF-A0A946JVL7-F1
#
_cell.length_a   1.000
_cell.length_b   1.000
_cell.length_c   1.000
_cell.angle_alpha   90.00
_cell.angle_beta   90.00
_cell.angle_gamma   90.00
#
_symmetry.space_group_name_H-M   'P 1'
#
loop_
_entity.id
_entity.type
_entity.pdbx_description
1 polymer ?
#
loop_
_entity_poly.entity_id
_entity_poly.type
_entity_poly.pdbx_seq_one_letter_code
_entity_poly.pdbx_strand_id
1 'polypeptide(L)'
;MKVIQRLLSLSLFVSAIFATPDWSVNPADYQYNGSVTSKVFIDGTEVGSEDDMVAAFVEGEIRGVINGLSQPPFLGGGYAFYLMVFSNSPTGETVNFKYYDAANDAVIDMNETLEFVSDMTLGTASDPFMLSGESSSDDGGDDGGSPESCGDETTWSVNAADYQYNGSVTSKVFLNDNEVGSADDMLAAFVGDEIRGVINGLALPPFLGGGYSFNIMIFSNEAGGEIVEFKFYQASSNTVVCLNEMIEFTSDMIIGSAMSPFVFTGDIIEGEDIFGCTDGSACNYNPEATVDDGSCSDDLGCGCFEAGPSGCDNVCGSDLVDDACGVCGGDGSDDLGCGCFEAGPSGCDNVCGSDLVDDACGVCGGDGSDD
;
A
#
# COMPACT_ATOMS: atom_id res chain seq x y z
N MET A 1 27.71 61.28 -21.46
CA MET A 1 27.63 59.91 -21.99
C MET A 1 27.31 58.99 -20.82
N LYS A 2 26.05 58.57 -20.66
CA LYS A 2 25.61 57.68 -19.58
C LYS A 2 25.89 56.25 -20.02
N VAL A 3 26.80 55.56 -19.33
CA VAL A 3 27.05 54.13 -19.54
C VAL A 3 25.96 53.37 -18.77
N ILE A 4 25.02 52.77 -19.49
CA ILE A 4 23.99 51.90 -18.93
C ILE A 4 24.61 50.49 -18.88
N GLN A 5 25.02 50.09 -17.68
CA GLN A 5 25.50 48.73 -17.41
C GLN A 5 24.27 47.83 -17.27
N ARG A 6 23.98 47.04 -18.30
CA ARG A 6 22.93 46.01 -18.23
C ARG A 6 23.47 44.82 -17.43
N LEU A 7 22.96 44.63 -16.21
CA LEU A 7 23.09 43.37 -15.49
C LEU A 7 22.29 42.30 -16.27
N LEU A 8 22.98 41.29 -16.79
CA LEU A 8 22.35 40.03 -17.19
C LEU A 8 22.27 39.16 -15.93
N SER A 9 21.08 38.99 -15.37
CA SER A 9 20.81 37.98 -14.35
C SER A 9 20.70 36.62 -15.04
N LEU A 10 21.72 35.79 -14.90
CA LEU A 10 21.72 34.40 -15.34
C LEU A 10 21.03 33.57 -14.25
N SER A 11 19.73 33.33 -14.40
CA SER A 11 19.01 32.37 -13.56
C SER A 11 19.48 30.96 -13.93
N LEU A 12 20.30 30.37 -13.05
CA LEU A 12 20.66 28.98 -13.09
C LEU A 12 19.48 28.19 -12.52
N PHE A 13 18.68 27.58 -13.40
CA PHE A 13 17.71 26.57 -12.99
C PHE A 13 18.49 25.30 -12.65
N VAL A 14 18.54 24.93 -11.38
CA VAL A 14 18.89 23.57 -10.96
C VAL A 14 17.66 22.73 -11.26
N SER A 15 17.68 21.96 -12.35
CA SER A 15 16.73 20.86 -12.51
C SER A 15 17.13 19.81 -11.48
N ALA A 16 16.26 19.57 -10.49
CA ALA A 16 16.31 18.35 -9.72
C ALA A 16 16.20 17.18 -10.71
N ILE A 17 17.18 16.27 -10.67
CA ILE A 17 17.12 15.02 -11.41
C ILE A 17 16.35 14.09 -10.49
N PHE A 18 15.04 14.00 -10.67
CA PHE A 18 14.24 12.93 -10.06
C PHE A 18 14.62 11.62 -10.76
N ALA A 19 14.91 10.58 -9.97
CA ALA A 19 15.47 9.34 -10.46
C ALA A 19 14.34 8.36 -10.74
N THR A 20 13.77 8.43 -11.95
CA THR A 20 12.85 7.38 -12.44
C THR A 20 13.47 6.01 -12.21
N PRO A 21 12.73 5.03 -11.66
CA PRO A 21 13.25 3.70 -11.42
C PRO A 21 13.92 3.13 -12.68
N ASP A 22 15.15 2.60 -12.55
CA ASP A 22 15.87 1.95 -13.66
C ASP A 22 15.34 0.53 -13.87
N TRP A 23 14.02 0.41 -14.01
CA TRP A 23 13.36 -0.85 -14.24
C TRP A 23 13.46 -1.23 -15.70
N SER A 24 14.17 -2.32 -15.96
CA SER A 24 14.27 -2.88 -17.29
C SER A 24 14.34 -4.40 -17.23
N VAL A 25 13.80 -5.03 -18.27
CA VAL A 25 13.86 -6.49 -18.45
C VAL A 25 14.31 -6.78 -19.87
N ASN A 26 15.21 -7.75 -20.02
CA ASN A 26 15.60 -8.26 -21.33
C ASN A 26 14.86 -9.60 -21.57
N PRO A 27 13.88 -9.64 -22.49
CA PRO A 27 13.10 -10.85 -22.74
C PRO A 27 13.92 -12.05 -23.22
N ALA A 28 15.13 -11.83 -23.75
CA ALA A 28 16.00 -12.91 -24.25
C ALA A 28 16.61 -13.78 -23.13
N ASP A 29 16.58 -13.32 -21.88
CA ASP A 29 17.14 -14.02 -20.73
C ASP A 29 16.16 -15.05 -20.12
N TYR A 30 14.96 -15.16 -20.71
CA TYR A 30 13.85 -15.94 -20.19
C TYR A 30 13.25 -16.89 -21.22
N GLN A 31 12.81 -18.06 -20.75
CA GLN A 31 12.25 -19.11 -21.60
C GLN A 31 10.72 -19.08 -21.69
N TYR A 32 10.06 -18.61 -20.63
CA TYR A 32 8.61 -18.58 -20.50
C TYR A 32 8.12 -17.14 -20.32
N ASN A 33 6.89 -16.88 -20.75
CA ASN A 33 6.24 -15.60 -20.57
C ASN A 33 4.75 -15.78 -20.28
N GLY A 34 4.15 -14.74 -19.71
CA GLY A 34 2.72 -14.59 -19.52
C GLY A 34 2.33 -13.12 -19.64
N SER A 35 1.04 -12.85 -19.87
CA SER A 35 0.51 -11.49 -19.98
C SER A 35 -0.47 -11.19 -18.86
N VAL A 36 -0.33 -10.02 -18.26
CA VAL A 36 -1.24 -9.49 -17.24
C VAL A 36 -1.78 -8.14 -17.74
N THR A 37 -3.10 -8.02 -17.85
CA THR A 37 -3.77 -6.74 -18.08
C THR A 37 -4.34 -6.26 -16.76
N SER A 38 -3.83 -5.16 -16.22
CA SER A 38 -4.21 -4.66 -14.91
C SER A 38 -4.65 -3.20 -14.89
N LYS A 39 -5.37 -2.85 -13.82
CA LYS A 39 -5.64 -1.47 -13.38
C LYS A 39 -5.11 -1.29 -11.97
N VAL A 40 -4.67 -0.09 -11.65
CA VAL A 40 -4.09 0.23 -10.34
C VAL A 40 -5.07 1.09 -9.54
N PHE A 41 -5.26 0.72 -8.28
CA PHE A 41 -6.06 1.46 -7.31
C PHE A 41 -5.18 1.78 -6.11
N ILE A 42 -5.12 3.06 -5.74
CA ILE A 42 -4.38 3.54 -4.58
C ILE A 42 -5.38 4.15 -3.60
N ASP A 43 -5.41 3.68 -2.35
CA ASP A 43 -6.43 4.01 -1.34
C ASP A 43 -7.87 3.84 -1.88
N GLY A 44 -8.07 2.77 -2.64
CA GLY A 44 -9.36 2.48 -3.31
C GLY A 44 -9.72 3.41 -4.47
N THR A 45 -8.86 4.34 -4.87
CA THR A 45 -9.08 5.25 -6.02
C THR A 45 -8.29 4.79 -7.24
N GLU A 46 -8.93 4.70 -8.41
CA GLU A 46 -8.23 4.36 -9.66
C GLU A 46 -7.20 5.46 -10.02
N VAL A 47 -5.94 5.05 -10.21
CA VAL A 47 -4.84 5.93 -10.61
C VAL A 47 -4.20 5.50 -11.92
N GLY A 48 -3.40 6.38 -12.51
CA GLY A 48 -2.57 6.08 -13.66
C GLY A 48 -2.38 7.26 -14.60
N SER A 49 -1.30 7.20 -15.37
CA SER A 49 -0.91 8.15 -16.40
C SER A 49 -0.12 7.41 -17.50
N GLU A 50 0.23 8.09 -18.60
CA GLU A 50 1.11 7.51 -19.63
C GLU A 50 2.58 7.41 -19.16
N ASP A 51 2.95 8.18 -18.12
CA ASP A 51 4.31 8.23 -17.58
C ASP A 51 4.49 7.25 -16.41
N ASP A 52 3.40 6.80 -15.80
CA ASP A 52 3.42 5.84 -14.68
C ASP A 52 3.81 4.44 -15.16
N MET A 53 4.39 3.63 -14.26
CA MET A 53 4.85 2.28 -14.57
C MET A 53 4.29 1.23 -13.62
N VAL A 54 4.09 0.02 -14.12
CA VAL A 54 3.92 -1.18 -13.31
C VAL A 54 5.06 -2.14 -13.64
N ALA A 55 5.72 -2.67 -12.61
CA ALA A 55 6.78 -3.67 -12.74
C ALA A 55 6.45 -4.93 -11.93
N ALA A 56 6.87 -6.09 -12.46
CA ALA A 56 6.75 -7.40 -11.82
C ALA A 56 8.13 -7.86 -11.32
N PHE A 57 8.15 -8.47 -10.13
CA PHE A 57 9.36 -8.92 -9.45
C PHE A 57 9.23 -10.37 -8.97
N VAL A 58 10.30 -11.14 -9.10
CA VAL A 58 10.44 -12.47 -8.46
C VAL A 58 11.75 -12.44 -7.68
N GLU A 59 11.69 -12.65 -6.35
CA GLU A 59 12.87 -12.60 -5.46
C GLU A 59 13.73 -11.33 -5.62
N GLY A 60 13.09 -10.19 -5.92
CA GLY A 60 13.76 -8.90 -6.13
C GLY A 60 14.26 -8.66 -7.56
N GLU A 61 14.21 -9.64 -8.46
CA GLU A 61 14.60 -9.49 -9.86
C GLU A 61 13.42 -9.05 -10.74
N ILE A 62 13.65 -8.08 -11.63
CA ILE A 62 12.60 -7.54 -12.51
C ILE A 62 12.26 -8.57 -13.60
N ARG A 63 11.01 -8.99 -13.61
CA ARG A 63 10.43 -9.94 -14.57
C ARG A 63 9.53 -9.31 -15.60
N GLY A 64 9.24 -8.01 -15.49
CA GLY A 64 8.37 -7.29 -16.40
C GLY A 64 8.29 -5.83 -16.01
N VAL A 65 8.14 -4.93 -16.97
CA VAL A 65 7.84 -3.51 -16.74
C VAL A 65 7.05 -2.94 -17.91
N ILE A 66 6.07 -2.08 -17.64
CA ILE A 66 5.29 -1.41 -18.67
C ILE A 66 4.79 -0.04 -18.18
N ASN A 67 4.66 0.91 -19.11
CA ASN A 67 3.98 2.18 -18.86
C ASN A 67 2.46 2.07 -18.98
N GLY A 68 1.74 3.01 -18.37
CA GLY A 68 0.28 3.08 -18.47
C GLY A 68 -0.22 3.42 -19.88
N LEU A 69 -1.37 2.86 -20.25
CA LEU A 69 -2.06 3.17 -21.51
C LEU A 69 -3.49 3.64 -21.26
N SER A 70 -3.80 4.86 -21.70
CA SER A 70 -5.14 5.44 -21.57
C SER A 70 -6.19 4.61 -22.32
N GLN A 71 -7.30 4.30 -21.64
CA GLN A 71 -8.39 3.49 -22.16
C GLN A 71 -9.59 4.34 -22.63
N PRO A 72 -10.20 4.00 -23.77
CA PRO A 72 -11.46 4.60 -24.18
C PRO A 72 -12.59 4.38 -23.16
N PRO A 73 -13.57 5.31 -23.04
CA PRO A 73 -14.66 5.19 -22.06
C PRO A 73 -15.51 3.92 -22.17
N PHE A 74 -15.61 3.32 -23.36
CA PHE A 74 -16.36 2.07 -23.55
C PHE A 74 -15.63 0.82 -23.05
N LEU A 75 -14.36 0.93 -22.64
CA LEU A 75 -13.55 -0.11 -21.99
C LEU A 75 -13.34 0.19 -20.49
N GLY A 76 -14.19 1.02 -19.89
CA GLY A 76 -14.07 1.40 -18.47
C GLY A 76 -13.26 2.65 -18.19
N GLY A 77 -12.70 3.31 -19.22
CA GLY A 77 -11.95 4.57 -19.05
C GLY A 77 -10.65 4.42 -18.23
N GLY A 78 -10.01 5.54 -17.91
CA GLY A 78 -8.79 5.57 -17.08
C GLY A 78 -7.56 5.01 -17.78
N TYR A 79 -6.71 4.30 -17.04
CA TYR A 79 -5.44 3.74 -17.54
C TYR A 79 -5.36 2.25 -17.25
N ALA A 80 -4.79 1.49 -18.18
CA ALA A 80 -4.53 0.06 -18.02
C ALA A 80 -3.08 -0.27 -18.35
N PHE A 81 -2.54 -1.30 -17.70
CA PHE A 81 -1.16 -1.74 -17.82
C PHE A 81 -1.14 -3.13 -18.47
N TYR A 82 -0.53 -3.23 -19.65
CA TYR A 82 -0.44 -4.48 -20.43
C TYR A 82 0.92 -5.14 -20.23
N LEU A 83 1.12 -5.66 -19.03
CA LEU A 83 2.39 -6.16 -18.57
C LEU A 83 2.69 -7.55 -19.15
N MET A 84 3.90 -7.71 -19.68
CA MET A 84 4.49 -9.03 -19.97
C MET A 84 5.37 -9.43 -18.79
N VAL A 85 5.17 -10.62 -18.27
CA VAL A 85 5.95 -11.21 -17.17
C VAL A 85 6.75 -12.39 -17.72
N PHE A 86 8.04 -12.44 -17.41
CA PHE A 86 8.98 -13.43 -17.91
C PHE A 86 9.50 -14.35 -16.80
N SER A 87 9.82 -15.60 -17.12
CA SER A 87 10.36 -16.58 -16.17
C SER A 87 11.24 -17.64 -16.84
N ASN A 88 12.09 -18.30 -16.05
CA ASN A 88 12.83 -19.50 -16.45
C ASN A 88 12.24 -20.79 -15.85
N SER A 89 11.21 -20.68 -15.01
CA SER A 89 10.39 -21.79 -14.54
C SER A 89 9.02 -21.79 -15.24
N PRO A 90 8.50 -22.94 -15.68
CA PRO A 90 7.17 -22.98 -16.29
C PRO A 90 6.03 -22.75 -15.29
N THR A 91 6.26 -22.93 -13.98
CA THR A 91 5.27 -22.70 -12.91
C THR A 91 5.93 -22.42 -11.55
N GLY A 92 5.20 -21.82 -10.61
CA GLY A 92 5.51 -21.87 -9.18
C GLY A 92 6.43 -20.77 -8.65
N GLU A 93 6.79 -19.79 -9.49
CA GLU A 93 7.42 -18.55 -9.02
C GLU A 93 6.33 -17.58 -8.54
N THR A 94 6.52 -16.97 -7.38
CA THR A 94 5.61 -15.92 -6.87
C THR A 94 6.08 -14.57 -7.39
N VAL A 95 5.21 -13.92 -8.16
CA VAL A 95 5.40 -12.59 -8.73
C VAL A 95 4.76 -11.55 -7.81
N ASN A 96 5.54 -10.53 -7.44
CA ASN A 96 5.09 -9.34 -6.74
C ASN A 96 5.05 -8.17 -7.73
N PHE A 97 4.23 -7.16 -7.46
CA PHE A 97 4.13 -5.98 -8.32
C PHE A 97 4.49 -4.71 -7.57
N LYS A 98 5.13 -3.77 -8.28
CA LYS A 98 5.28 -2.38 -7.83
C LYS A 98 4.68 -1.44 -8.86
N TYR A 99 4.12 -0.35 -8.38
CA TYR A 99 3.62 0.76 -9.18
C TYR A 99 4.53 1.98 -8.96
N TYR A 100 4.86 2.70 -10.02
CA TYR A 100 5.59 3.96 -9.95
C TYR A 100 4.69 5.09 -10.44
N ASP A 101 4.42 6.04 -9.56
CA ASP A 101 3.72 7.28 -9.86
C ASP A 101 4.74 8.33 -10.31
N ALA A 102 4.72 8.67 -11.60
CA ALA A 102 5.66 9.62 -12.18
C ALA A 102 5.35 11.07 -11.76
N ALA A 103 4.12 11.38 -11.36
CA ALA A 103 3.75 12.72 -10.91
C ALA A 103 4.27 13.01 -9.50
N ASN A 104 4.29 11.99 -8.65
CA ASN A 104 4.73 12.09 -7.25
C ASN A 104 6.15 11.53 -7.01
N ASP A 105 6.79 10.94 -8.03
CA ASP A 105 8.09 10.26 -7.93
C ASP A 105 8.13 9.20 -6.81
N ALA A 106 7.04 8.43 -6.69
CA ALA A 106 6.83 7.47 -5.62
C ALA A 106 6.72 6.04 -6.17
N VAL A 107 7.34 5.09 -5.48
CA VAL A 107 7.20 3.65 -5.76
C VAL A 107 6.34 3.03 -4.68
N ILE A 108 5.21 2.46 -5.08
CA ILE A 108 4.23 1.84 -4.20
C ILE A 108 4.27 0.32 -4.42
N ASP A 109 4.36 -0.44 -3.34
CA ASP A 109 4.21 -1.90 -3.37
C ASP A 109 2.73 -2.29 -3.51
N MET A 110 2.43 -3.21 -4.42
CA MET A 110 1.07 -3.69 -4.61
C MET A 110 0.79 -4.90 -3.72
N ASN A 111 -0.42 -4.97 -3.19
CA ASN A 111 -0.86 -5.98 -2.24
C ASN A 111 -1.01 -7.37 -2.88
N GLU A 112 -1.31 -7.42 -4.18
CA GLU A 112 -1.54 -8.67 -4.88
C GLU A 112 -0.24 -9.36 -5.28
N THR A 113 -0.23 -10.67 -5.10
CA THR A 113 0.81 -11.54 -5.64
C THR A 113 0.21 -12.49 -6.67
N LEU A 114 1.03 -12.95 -7.60
CA LEU A 114 0.62 -13.83 -8.69
C LEU A 114 1.56 -15.03 -8.77
N GLU A 115 1.03 -16.25 -8.68
CA GLU A 115 1.80 -17.44 -9.03
C GLU A 115 1.98 -17.51 -10.56
N PHE A 116 3.21 -17.47 -11.03
CA PHE A 116 3.53 -17.54 -12.45
C PHE A 116 3.22 -18.91 -13.02
N VAL A 117 2.57 -18.93 -14.19
CA VAL A 117 2.38 -20.11 -15.04
C VAL A 117 2.69 -19.73 -16.48
N SER A 118 3.45 -20.57 -17.19
CA SER A 118 3.79 -20.35 -18.61
C SER A 118 2.54 -20.15 -19.46
N ASP A 119 2.61 -19.17 -20.37
CA ASP A 119 1.55 -18.80 -21.31
C ASP A 119 0.25 -18.34 -20.64
N MET A 120 0.31 -17.95 -19.36
CA MET A 120 -0.87 -17.40 -18.68
C MET A 120 -1.33 -16.08 -19.30
N THR A 121 -2.64 -15.88 -19.29
CA THR A 121 -3.28 -14.61 -19.63
C THR A 121 -4.20 -14.24 -18.48
N LEU A 122 -3.84 -13.19 -17.75
CA LEU A 122 -4.59 -12.70 -16.59
C LEU A 122 -5.18 -11.32 -16.89
N GLY A 123 -6.50 -11.18 -16.68
CA GLY A 123 -7.23 -9.95 -16.95
C GLY A 123 -7.44 -9.65 -18.44
N THR A 124 -8.36 -8.73 -18.70
CA THR A 124 -8.67 -8.18 -20.03
C THR A 124 -8.92 -6.68 -19.92
N ALA A 125 -8.99 -5.97 -21.04
CA ALA A 125 -9.31 -4.54 -21.02
C ALA A 125 -10.70 -4.24 -20.43
N SER A 126 -11.65 -5.18 -20.50
CA SER A 126 -13.00 -5.06 -19.95
C SER A 126 -13.15 -5.61 -18.53
N ASP A 127 -12.20 -6.44 -18.09
CA ASP A 127 -12.19 -7.12 -16.79
C ASP A 127 -10.72 -7.28 -16.35
N PRO A 128 -10.08 -6.19 -15.91
CA PRO A 128 -8.66 -6.16 -15.62
C PRO A 128 -8.35 -6.82 -14.28
N PHE A 129 -7.12 -7.31 -14.14
CA PHE A 129 -6.58 -7.67 -12.84
C PHE A 129 -6.43 -6.40 -11.99
N MET A 130 -7.04 -6.38 -10.82
CA MET A 130 -6.98 -5.22 -9.93
C MET A 130 -5.71 -5.32 -9.10
N LEU A 131 -4.83 -4.34 -9.25
CA LEU A 131 -3.71 -4.10 -8.37
C LEU A 131 -4.12 -3.01 -7.38
N SER A 132 -4.08 -3.31 -6.09
CA SER A 132 -4.32 -2.36 -5.02
C SER A 132 -3.01 -2.06 -4.30
N GLY A 133 -2.77 -0.78 -4.05
CA GLY A 133 -1.80 -0.30 -3.09
C GLY A 133 -2.49 0.72 -2.18
N GLU A 134 -1.83 1.05 -1.08
CA GLU A 134 -2.20 2.24 -0.31
C GLU A 134 -1.21 3.34 -0.72
N SER A 135 -1.67 4.59 -0.85
CA SER A 135 -0.71 5.68 -0.85
C SER A 135 -0.24 5.68 0.59
N SER A 136 0.97 5.19 0.79
CA SER A 136 1.70 5.66 1.93
C SER A 136 1.61 7.19 1.82
N SER A 137 1.15 7.87 2.87
CA SER A 137 1.22 9.33 2.96
C SER A 137 2.68 9.71 3.14
N ASP A 138 3.45 9.38 2.11
CA ASP A 138 4.87 9.08 2.13
C ASP A 138 5.53 10.23 1.41
N ASP A 139 5.51 11.36 2.11
CA ASP A 139 6.74 12.12 2.24
C ASP A 139 7.82 11.20 2.89
N GLY A 140 8.26 10.11 2.24
CA GLY A 140 9.33 9.24 2.74
C GLY A 140 9.25 8.84 4.23
N GLY A 141 8.04 8.65 4.76
CA GLY A 141 7.74 8.16 6.09
C GLY A 141 7.11 6.77 6.02
N ASP A 142 7.95 5.78 6.32
CA ASP A 142 7.70 4.75 7.34
C ASP A 142 6.22 4.46 7.66
N ASP A 143 5.73 3.28 7.26
CA ASP A 143 4.53 2.69 7.84
C ASP A 143 4.67 1.16 8.02
N GLY A 144 4.82 0.75 9.28
CA GLY A 144 3.88 -0.25 9.80
C GLY A 144 4.29 -1.71 9.73
N GLY A 145 5.56 -2.02 9.49
CA GLY A 145 6.14 -3.01 10.38
C GLY A 145 5.96 -2.44 11.78
N SER A 146 5.35 -3.16 12.74
CA SER A 146 5.74 -2.98 14.15
C SER A 146 7.22 -2.67 14.10
N PRO A 147 7.74 -1.52 14.59
CA PRO A 147 9.14 -1.16 14.35
C PRO A 147 9.87 -2.43 14.69
N GLU A 148 10.45 -3.08 13.67
CA GLU A 148 11.17 -4.30 13.92
C GLU A 148 12.21 -3.75 14.86
N SER A 149 12.02 -4.04 16.15
CA SER A 149 12.95 -3.63 17.20
C SER A 149 14.28 -3.92 16.54
N CYS A 150 15.09 -2.89 16.31
CA CYS A 150 16.27 -2.95 15.44
C CYS A 150 17.35 -3.89 16.03
N GLY A 151 16.93 -4.91 16.77
CA GLY A 151 17.70 -5.76 17.63
C GLY A 151 17.78 -5.15 19.02
N ASP A 152 18.20 -6.00 19.92
CA ASP A 152 18.82 -5.61 21.17
C ASP A 152 20.35 -5.61 20.90
N GLU A 153 21.02 -4.55 21.35
CA GLU A 153 22.48 -4.37 21.31
C GLU A 153 23.23 -5.42 22.14
N THR A 154 22.54 -6.10 23.08
CA THR A 154 23.10 -7.04 24.05
C THR A 154 23.85 -8.23 23.43
N THR A 155 23.71 -8.44 22.12
CA THR A 155 24.35 -9.54 21.37
C THR A 155 25.48 -9.09 20.44
N TRP A 156 25.77 -7.78 20.37
CA TRP A 156 26.70 -7.23 19.37
C TRP A 156 28.16 -7.56 19.69
N SER A 157 28.63 -8.64 19.07
CA SER A 157 30.04 -9.03 19.13
C SER A 157 30.44 -9.74 17.85
N VAL A 158 31.67 -9.50 17.40
CA VAL A 158 32.23 -10.14 16.21
C VAL A 158 33.59 -10.72 16.56
N ASN A 159 33.79 -11.98 16.23
CA ASN A 159 35.09 -12.61 16.28
C ASN A 159 35.73 -12.58 14.88
N ALA A 160 36.68 -11.66 14.69
CA ALA A 160 37.37 -11.47 13.41
C ALA A 160 38.06 -12.74 12.87
N ALA A 161 38.34 -13.74 13.72
CA ALA A 161 38.99 -14.98 13.31
C ALA A 161 38.08 -15.93 12.50
N ASP A 162 36.76 -15.68 12.51
CA ASP A 162 35.78 -16.54 11.83
C ASP A 162 35.57 -16.15 10.35
N TYR A 163 36.30 -15.12 9.89
CA TYR A 163 36.13 -14.52 8.56
C TYR A 163 37.44 -14.44 7.79
N GLN A 164 37.35 -14.60 6.47
CA GLN A 164 38.51 -14.58 5.57
C GLN A 164 38.86 -13.16 5.05
N TYR A 165 37.85 -12.33 4.82
CA TYR A 165 37.98 -11.00 4.23
C TYR A 165 37.54 -9.92 5.20
N ASN A 166 38.06 -8.71 5.02
CA ASN A 166 37.67 -7.55 5.80
C ASN A 166 37.64 -6.28 4.94
N GLY A 167 36.88 -5.30 5.41
CA GLY A 167 36.80 -3.95 4.88
C GLY A 167 36.68 -2.95 6.02
N SER A 168 36.89 -1.67 5.73
CA SER A 168 36.80 -0.59 6.72
C SER A 168 35.92 0.56 6.23
N VAL A 169 35.12 1.10 7.14
CA VAL A 169 34.30 2.29 6.89
C VAL A 169 34.60 3.30 8.00
N THR A 170 34.94 4.53 7.60
CA THR A 170 35.03 5.67 8.50
C THR A 170 33.83 6.57 8.27
N SER A 171 32.95 6.68 9.25
CA SER A 171 31.68 7.36 9.11
C SER A 171 31.37 8.34 10.24
N LYS A 172 30.32 9.13 10.00
CA LYS A 172 29.54 9.91 10.97
C LYS A 172 28.08 9.50 10.85
N VAL A 173 27.33 9.65 11.94
CA VAL A 173 25.90 9.31 12.01
C VAL A 173 25.10 10.58 12.24
N PHE A 174 24.04 10.76 11.46
CA PHE A 174 23.08 11.84 11.57
C PHE A 174 21.71 11.22 11.84
N LEU A 175 21.03 11.70 12.88
CA LEU A 175 19.66 11.28 13.19
C LEU A 175 18.73 12.49 13.12
N ASN A 176 17.63 12.40 12.37
CA ASN A 176 16.75 13.54 12.08
C ASN A 176 17.58 14.79 11.66
N ASP A 177 18.50 14.62 10.70
CA ASP A 177 19.47 15.63 10.22
C ASP A 177 20.47 16.21 11.25
N ASN A 178 20.52 15.69 12.47
CA ASN A 178 21.44 16.17 13.50
C ASN A 178 22.61 15.20 13.68
N GLU A 179 23.86 15.70 13.68
CA GLU A 179 25.03 14.87 13.99
C GLU A 179 24.92 14.32 15.42
N VAL A 180 24.92 13.00 15.55
CA VAL A 180 24.88 12.29 16.83
C VAL A 180 26.17 11.52 17.08
N GLY A 181 26.43 11.21 18.35
CA GLY A 181 27.51 10.33 18.73
C GLY A 181 28.06 10.63 20.11
N SER A 182 28.52 9.57 20.77
CA SER A 182 29.20 9.58 22.05
C SER A 182 30.28 8.49 22.07
N ALA A 183 31.08 8.45 23.14
CA ALA A 183 32.06 7.37 23.30
C ALA A 183 31.40 6.03 23.65
N ASP A 184 30.17 6.07 24.14
CA ASP A 184 29.40 4.92 24.60
C ASP A 184 28.43 4.41 23.51
N ASP A 185 28.19 5.21 22.47
CA ASP A 185 27.36 4.83 21.32
C ASP A 185 28.09 3.80 20.45
N MET A 186 27.32 2.94 19.77
CA MET A 186 27.84 1.85 18.95
C MET A 186 27.26 1.90 17.54
N LEU A 187 28.11 1.60 16.56
CA LEU A 187 27.71 1.32 15.17
C LEU A 187 27.97 -0.16 14.91
N ALA A 188 26.97 -0.86 14.38
CA ALA A 188 27.08 -2.26 13.97
C ALA A 188 26.70 -2.45 12.50
N ALA A 189 27.33 -3.44 11.88
CA ALA A 189 27.15 -3.84 10.49
C ALA A 189 26.61 -5.27 10.43
N PHE A 190 25.65 -5.53 9.54
CA PHE A 190 24.92 -6.79 9.43
C PHE A 190 24.86 -7.27 7.98
N VAL A 191 24.81 -8.59 7.77
CA VAL A 191 24.41 -9.22 6.51
C VAL A 191 23.28 -10.19 6.86
N GLY A 192 22.03 -9.82 6.53
CA GLY A 192 20.85 -10.44 7.13
C GLY A 192 20.88 -10.30 8.65
N ASP A 193 20.72 -11.41 9.39
CA ASP A 193 20.75 -11.40 10.86
C ASP A 193 22.16 -11.49 11.48
N GLU A 194 23.22 -11.65 10.68
CA GLU A 194 24.57 -11.92 11.16
C GLU A 194 25.39 -10.64 11.32
N ILE A 195 25.97 -10.44 12.51
CA ILE A 195 26.81 -9.27 12.81
C ILE A 195 28.19 -9.43 12.17
N ARG A 196 28.51 -8.49 11.28
CA ARG A 196 29.76 -8.45 10.52
C ARG A 196 30.74 -7.40 11.00
N GLY A 197 30.31 -6.45 11.82
CA GLY A 197 31.19 -5.47 12.44
C GLY A 197 30.51 -4.76 13.60
N VAL A 198 31.29 -4.29 14.57
CA VAL A 198 30.80 -3.43 15.65
C VAL A 198 31.91 -2.53 16.17
N ILE A 199 31.61 -1.27 16.44
CA ILE A 199 32.58 -0.29 16.98
C ILE A 199 31.89 0.76 17.86
N ASN A 200 32.61 1.26 18.86
CA ASN A 200 32.20 2.43 19.63
C ASN A 200 32.63 3.75 18.97
N GLY A 201 31.95 4.84 19.32
CA GLY A 201 32.29 6.17 18.80
C GLY A 201 33.66 6.67 19.27
N LEU A 202 34.40 7.31 18.34
CA LEU A 202 35.68 7.95 18.60
C LEU A 202 35.54 9.48 18.48
N ALA A 203 35.78 10.20 19.59
CA ALA A 203 35.76 11.66 19.59
C ALA A 203 36.87 12.22 18.70
N LEU A 204 36.49 13.07 17.73
CA LEU A 204 37.43 13.75 16.85
C LEU A 204 37.85 15.12 17.41
N PRO A 205 39.14 15.49 17.30
CA PRO A 205 39.59 16.84 17.62
C PRO A 205 38.89 17.91 16.75
N PRO A 206 38.71 19.16 17.23
CA PRO A 206 38.04 20.21 16.47
C PRO A 206 38.66 20.52 15.10
N PHE A 207 39.99 20.35 14.95
CA PHE A 207 40.66 20.55 13.67
C PHE A 207 40.38 19.44 12.65
N LEU A 208 39.77 18.32 13.07
CA LEU A 208 39.30 17.22 12.22
C LEU A 208 37.79 17.27 11.96
N GLY A 209 37.14 18.41 12.22
CA GLY A 209 35.69 18.56 12.06
C GLY A 209 34.88 18.35 13.34
N GLY A 210 35.53 17.93 14.44
CA GLY A 210 34.86 17.71 15.72
C GLY A 210 33.83 16.57 15.70
N GLY A 211 33.09 16.43 16.79
CA GLY A 211 32.07 15.40 16.95
C GLY A 211 32.65 14.00 17.15
N TYR A 212 31.93 12.97 16.70
CA TYR A 212 32.31 11.57 16.84
C TYR A 212 32.40 10.90 15.46
N SER A 213 33.34 9.98 15.34
CA SER A 213 33.52 9.16 14.15
C SER A 213 33.49 7.69 14.52
N PHE A 214 32.89 6.89 13.64
CA PHE A 214 32.80 5.45 13.78
C PHE A 214 33.70 4.82 12.71
N ASN A 215 34.77 4.15 13.15
CA ASN A 215 35.71 3.46 12.27
C ASN A 215 35.47 1.95 12.38
N ILE A 216 34.45 1.49 11.67
CA ILE A 216 34.00 0.11 11.74
C ILE A 216 34.83 -0.77 10.79
N MET A 217 35.24 -1.93 11.29
CA MET A 217 35.75 -3.03 10.47
C MET A 217 34.60 -3.99 10.19
N ILE A 218 34.44 -4.36 8.93
CA ILE A 218 33.39 -5.27 8.45
C ILE A 218 34.07 -6.54 7.96
N PHE A 219 33.56 -7.70 8.34
CA PHE A 219 34.14 -9.01 8.06
C PHE A 219 33.22 -9.87 7.19
N SER A 220 33.81 -10.67 6.29
CA SER A 220 33.07 -11.55 5.38
C SER A 220 33.86 -12.82 5.03
N ASN A 221 33.14 -13.87 4.62
CA ASN A 221 33.71 -15.06 3.99
C ASN A 221 33.61 -15.03 2.45
N GLU A 222 32.92 -14.04 1.90
CA GLU A 222 32.84 -13.78 0.47
C GLU A 222 33.75 -12.60 0.09
N ALA A 223 34.34 -12.66 -1.11
CA ALA A 223 35.23 -11.60 -1.57
C ALA A 223 34.48 -10.31 -1.97
N GLY A 224 33.16 -10.39 -2.14
CA GLY A 224 32.27 -9.25 -2.36
C GLY A 224 30.84 -9.66 -2.71
N GLY A 225 29.95 -8.68 -2.85
CA GLY A 225 28.55 -8.88 -3.26
C GLY A 225 27.55 -9.11 -2.13
N GLU A 226 28.00 -9.18 -0.87
CA GLU A 226 27.09 -9.14 0.28
C GLU A 226 26.61 -7.71 0.52
N ILE A 227 25.31 -7.50 0.66
CA ILE A 227 24.75 -6.22 1.07
C ILE A 227 24.85 -6.11 2.59
N VAL A 228 25.47 -5.02 3.06
CA VAL A 228 25.70 -4.73 4.46
C VAL A 228 24.75 -3.64 4.92
N GLU A 229 23.97 -3.95 5.94
CA GLU A 229 23.05 -3.05 6.63
C GLU A 229 23.69 -2.54 7.91
N PHE A 230 23.27 -1.35 8.38
CA PHE A 230 23.86 -0.71 9.54
C PHE A 230 22.81 -0.36 10.59
N LYS A 231 23.19 -0.53 11.85
CA LYS A 231 22.37 -0.16 13.00
C LYS A 231 23.19 0.66 13.98
N PHE A 232 22.57 1.66 14.57
CA PHE A 232 23.19 2.58 15.49
C PHE A 232 22.53 2.48 16.87
N TYR A 233 23.31 2.17 17.89
CA TYR A 233 22.85 2.17 19.27
C TYR A 233 23.27 3.47 19.96
N GLN A 234 22.28 4.21 20.44
CA GLN A 234 22.48 5.43 21.21
C GLN A 234 22.40 5.14 22.71
N ALA A 235 23.52 5.29 23.42
CA ALA A 235 23.62 4.93 24.84
C ALA A 235 22.84 5.90 25.75
N SER A 236 22.63 7.16 25.33
CA SER A 236 21.89 8.15 26.12
C SER A 236 20.40 7.85 26.23
N SER A 237 19.80 7.28 25.18
CA SER A 237 18.37 6.93 25.14
C SER A 237 18.11 5.43 25.28
N ASN A 238 19.16 4.60 25.20
CA ASN A 238 19.07 3.14 25.17
C ASN A 238 18.18 2.67 24.00
N THR A 239 18.44 3.22 22.81
CA THR A 239 17.65 2.97 21.60
C THR A 239 18.57 2.48 20.49
N VAL A 240 18.10 1.48 19.73
CA VAL A 240 18.74 1.06 18.48
C VAL A 240 17.95 1.65 17.32
N VAL A 241 18.64 2.30 16.39
CA VAL A 241 18.10 2.92 15.19
C VAL A 241 18.66 2.22 13.97
N CYS A 242 17.79 1.81 13.05
CA CYS A 242 18.20 1.27 11.76
C CYS A 242 18.62 2.44 10.86
N LEU A 243 19.74 2.28 10.14
CA LEU A 243 20.28 3.33 9.29
C LEU A 243 19.89 3.09 7.82
N ASN A 244 19.70 4.17 7.08
CA ASN A 244 19.12 4.15 5.74
C ASN A 244 20.11 3.65 4.67
N GLU A 245 21.40 3.84 4.89
CA GLU A 245 22.42 3.49 3.91
C GLU A 245 22.86 2.04 4.03
N MET A 246 22.89 1.37 2.88
CA MET A 246 23.48 0.04 2.70
C MET A 246 24.79 0.13 1.93
N ILE A 247 25.70 -0.80 2.20
CA ILE A 247 26.99 -0.90 1.51
C ILE A 247 27.16 -2.30 0.93
N GLU A 248 27.42 -2.40 -0.36
CA GLU A 248 27.87 -3.66 -0.96
C GLU A 248 29.33 -3.95 -0.54
N PHE A 249 29.54 -5.05 0.17
CA PHE A 249 30.85 -5.46 0.64
C PHE A 249 31.77 -5.82 -0.53
N THR A 250 33.04 -5.40 -0.43
CA THR A 250 34.14 -5.90 -1.24
C THR A 250 35.40 -6.07 -0.38
N SER A 251 36.19 -7.11 -0.65
CA SER A 251 37.44 -7.37 0.09
C SER A 251 38.37 -6.16 0.03
N ASP A 252 38.95 -5.83 1.18
CA ASP A 252 39.88 -4.71 1.38
C ASP A 252 39.28 -3.33 1.08
N MET A 253 37.95 -3.20 1.07
CA MET A 253 37.31 -1.90 0.85
C MET A 253 37.68 -0.89 1.95
N ILE A 254 37.87 0.36 1.54
CA ILE A 254 38.13 1.49 2.43
C ILE A 254 37.17 2.61 2.03
N ILE A 255 36.17 2.84 2.86
CA ILE A 255 35.13 3.84 2.61
C ILE A 255 35.28 4.97 3.63
N GLY A 256 35.30 6.20 3.13
CA GLY A 256 35.40 7.40 3.95
C GLY A 256 36.78 7.60 4.60
N SER A 257 36.91 8.73 5.30
CA SER A 257 38.08 9.08 6.10
C SER A 257 37.70 10.09 7.18
N ALA A 258 38.59 10.37 8.12
CA ALA A 258 38.34 11.42 9.13
C ALA A 258 38.11 12.82 8.52
N MET A 259 38.51 13.06 7.26
CA MET A 259 38.33 14.35 6.58
C MET A 259 37.15 14.37 5.60
N SER A 260 36.68 13.19 5.20
CA SER A 260 35.54 13.00 4.33
C SER A 260 34.86 11.71 4.75
N PRO A 261 34.15 11.71 5.89
CA PRO A 261 33.51 10.51 6.41
C PRO A 261 32.35 10.10 5.51
N PHE A 262 32.06 8.80 5.49
CA PHE A 262 30.76 8.33 5.00
C PHE A 262 29.66 8.82 5.95
N VAL A 263 28.51 9.19 5.41
CA VAL A 263 27.40 9.71 6.22
C VAL A 263 26.36 8.61 6.29
N PHE A 264 26.07 8.19 7.53
CA PHE A 264 24.88 7.40 7.82
C PHE A 264 23.77 8.33 8.30
N THR A 265 22.56 8.11 7.82
CA THR A 265 21.33 8.77 8.23
C THR A 265 20.34 7.76 8.80
N GLY A 266 19.47 8.21 9.68
CA GLY A 266 18.36 7.43 10.21
C GLY A 266 17.42 8.35 10.94
N ASP A 267 16.21 7.89 11.21
CA ASP A 267 15.19 8.71 11.83
C ASP A 267 14.87 8.17 13.23
N ILE A 268 14.91 9.07 14.21
CA ILE A 268 14.39 8.79 15.56
C ILE A 268 12.95 9.27 15.54
N ILE A 269 12.02 8.32 15.48
CA ILE A 269 10.60 8.59 15.62
C ILE A 269 10.34 8.88 17.11
N GLU A 270 10.37 10.16 17.47
CA GLU A 270 10.02 10.60 18.83
C GLU A 270 8.51 10.50 19.04
N GLY A 271 8.07 9.34 19.53
CA GLY A 271 6.66 9.08 19.80
C GLY A 271 5.99 8.52 18.55
N GLU A 272 5.66 7.24 18.62
CA GLU A 272 4.84 6.56 17.63
C GLU A 272 3.51 7.33 17.51
N ASP A 273 3.17 7.73 16.29
CA ASP A 273 1.82 8.19 16.00
C ASP A 273 0.91 6.97 16.01
N ILE A 274 0.22 6.77 17.13
CA ILE A 274 -0.75 5.70 17.25
C ILE A 274 -2.01 6.20 16.56
N PHE A 275 -2.25 5.70 15.37
CA PHE A 275 -3.46 5.99 14.61
C PHE A 275 -4.68 5.28 15.23
N GLY A 276 -5.79 6.01 15.33
CA GLY A 276 -7.06 5.45 15.76
C GLY A 276 -8.04 6.55 16.16
N CYS A 277 -9.30 6.18 16.38
CA CYS A 277 -10.31 7.17 16.74
C CYS A 277 -10.01 7.83 18.09
N THR A 278 -9.85 9.16 18.08
CA THR A 278 -9.58 9.97 19.29
C THR A 278 -10.83 10.52 19.95
N ASP A 279 -12.01 10.38 19.33
CA ASP A 279 -13.28 10.80 19.91
C ASP A 279 -13.74 9.83 21.00
N GLY A 280 -13.68 10.26 22.26
CA GLY A 280 -14.09 9.47 23.42
C GLY A 280 -15.58 9.09 23.48
N SER A 281 -16.40 9.60 22.56
CA SER A 281 -17.81 9.22 22.39
C SER A 281 -18.06 8.24 21.25
N ALA A 282 -17.06 8.01 20.39
CA ALA A 282 -17.14 7.04 19.31
C ALA A 282 -16.99 5.61 19.83
N CYS A 283 -17.56 4.68 19.07
CA CYS A 283 -17.58 3.26 19.38
C CYS A 283 -16.21 2.60 19.42
N ASN A 284 -15.30 3.07 18.58
CA ASN A 284 -13.95 2.54 18.39
C ASN A 284 -12.88 3.49 18.94
N TYR A 285 -13.25 4.31 19.92
CA TYR A 285 -12.30 5.15 20.64
C TYR A 285 -11.09 4.34 21.11
N ASN A 286 -9.90 4.76 20.69
CA ASN A 286 -8.63 4.21 21.13
C ASN A 286 -7.96 5.21 22.09
N PRO A 287 -7.86 4.90 23.40
CA PRO A 287 -7.19 5.79 24.37
C PRO A 287 -5.68 5.89 24.18
N GLU A 288 -5.08 5.01 23.39
CA GLU A 288 -3.66 5.05 23.05
C GLU A 288 -3.42 5.85 21.77
N ALA A 289 -4.45 6.16 20.98
CA ALA A 289 -4.31 6.94 19.76
C ALA A 289 -3.85 8.38 20.03
N THR A 290 -2.79 8.79 19.34
CA THR A 290 -2.24 10.15 19.37
C THR A 290 -2.67 10.96 18.14
N VAL A 291 -3.07 10.28 17.06
CA VAL A 291 -3.53 10.88 15.80
C VAL A 291 -4.86 10.25 15.39
N ASP A 292 -5.83 11.09 15.05
CA ASP A 292 -7.13 10.66 14.53
C ASP A 292 -6.99 10.21 13.07
N ASP A 293 -7.28 8.94 12.81
CA ASP A 293 -7.23 8.32 11.47
C ASP A 293 -8.57 8.44 10.71
N GLY A 294 -9.56 9.13 11.28
CA GLY A 294 -10.88 9.29 10.69
C GLY A 294 -11.73 8.02 10.73
N SER A 295 -11.29 6.97 11.44
CA SER A 295 -12.04 5.72 11.61
C SER A 295 -13.20 5.83 12.60
N CYS A 296 -13.38 6.98 13.27
CA CYS A 296 -14.42 7.15 14.30
C CYS A 296 -15.82 6.77 13.80
N SER A 297 -16.41 5.77 14.46
CA SER A 297 -17.76 5.30 14.19
C SER A 297 -18.71 5.73 15.31
N ASP A 298 -19.83 6.31 14.90
CA ASP A 298 -20.94 6.61 15.80
C ASP A 298 -21.87 5.39 15.95
N ASP A 299 -22.52 5.25 17.11
CA ASP A 299 -23.65 4.35 17.29
C ASP A 299 -24.94 5.01 16.79
N LEU A 300 -25.44 4.56 15.64
CA LEU A 300 -26.68 5.05 15.03
C LEU A 300 -27.96 4.47 15.69
N GLY A 301 -27.84 3.84 16.86
CA GLY A 301 -28.95 3.24 17.62
C GLY A 301 -29.12 1.74 17.41
N CYS A 302 -28.18 1.12 16.69
CA CYS A 302 -28.18 -0.29 16.33
C CYS A 302 -26.93 -1.04 16.81
N GLY A 303 -26.05 -0.35 17.53
CA GLY A 303 -24.74 -0.85 17.90
C GLY A 303 -23.65 -0.34 16.97
N CYS A 304 -22.42 -0.52 17.42
CA CYS A 304 -21.23 -0.04 16.73
C CYS A 304 -21.02 -0.77 15.41
N PHE A 305 -20.70 -0.01 14.34
CA PHE A 305 -20.51 -0.51 12.98
C PHE A 305 -21.73 -1.17 12.31
N GLU A 306 -22.89 -1.10 12.96
CA GLU A 306 -24.14 -1.60 12.39
C GLU A 306 -24.85 -0.50 11.60
N ALA A 307 -25.48 -0.86 10.49
CA ALA A 307 -26.34 0.05 9.77
C ALA A 307 -27.46 0.53 10.70
N GLY A 308 -27.73 1.84 10.67
CA GLY A 308 -28.80 2.44 11.45
C GLY A 308 -30.17 1.82 11.12
N PRO A 309 -31.20 2.09 11.94
CA PRO A 309 -32.57 1.65 11.66
C PRO A 309 -33.01 2.08 10.26
N SER A 310 -33.41 1.12 9.43
CA SER A 310 -33.78 1.36 8.03
C SER A 310 -34.98 0.49 7.62
N GLY A 311 -35.39 0.57 6.36
CA GLY A 311 -36.53 -0.16 5.81
C GLY A 311 -37.89 0.35 6.33
N CYS A 312 -38.97 -0.27 5.85
CA CYS A 312 -40.34 0.01 6.29
C CYS A 312 -40.64 -0.46 7.71
N ASP A 313 -39.81 -1.34 8.29
CA ASP A 313 -39.94 -1.87 9.65
C ASP A 313 -39.05 -1.16 10.69
N ASN A 314 -38.18 -0.24 10.26
CA ASN A 314 -37.20 0.46 11.12
C ASN A 314 -36.33 -0.50 11.94
N VAL A 315 -35.99 -1.65 11.39
CA VAL A 315 -35.01 -2.57 11.97
C VAL A 315 -33.62 -2.21 11.45
N CYS A 316 -32.61 -2.42 12.29
CA CYS A 316 -31.20 -2.19 11.96
C CYS A 316 -30.80 -2.89 10.65
N GLY A 317 -30.31 -2.12 9.69
CA GLY A 317 -29.87 -2.64 8.39
C GLY A 317 -30.96 -3.34 7.57
N SER A 318 -32.23 -3.06 7.83
CA SER A 318 -33.33 -3.62 7.06
C SER A 318 -33.43 -2.98 5.67
N ASP A 319 -33.49 -3.84 4.66
CA ASP A 319 -33.76 -3.47 3.27
C ASP A 319 -35.23 -3.69 2.89
N LEU A 320 -36.10 -4.00 3.87
CA LEU A 320 -37.51 -4.22 3.59
C LEU A 320 -38.14 -2.93 3.06
N VAL A 321 -38.92 -3.08 2.00
CA VAL A 321 -39.71 -2.00 1.39
C VAL A 321 -41.17 -2.38 1.43
N ASP A 322 -42.02 -1.36 1.45
CA ASP A 322 -43.45 -1.56 1.26
C ASP A 322 -43.70 -2.05 -0.17
N ASP A 323 -44.54 -3.08 -0.31
CA ASP A 323 -45.04 -3.50 -1.61
C ASP A 323 -46.09 -2.52 -2.15
N ALA A 324 -46.68 -2.84 -3.31
CA ALA A 324 -47.71 -2.00 -3.93
C ALA A 324 -48.95 -1.78 -3.05
N CYS A 325 -49.14 -2.63 -2.03
CA CYS A 325 -50.24 -2.58 -1.09
C CYS A 325 -49.88 -1.98 0.27
N GLY A 326 -48.65 -1.49 0.42
CA GLY A 326 -48.19 -0.90 1.68
C GLY A 326 -47.83 -1.95 2.73
N VAL A 327 -47.63 -3.21 2.35
CA VAL A 327 -47.18 -4.26 3.25
C VAL A 327 -45.66 -4.29 3.24
N CYS A 328 -45.07 -4.03 4.40
CA CYS A 328 -43.63 -4.09 4.58
C CYS A 328 -43.12 -5.52 4.36
N GLY A 329 -42.22 -5.71 3.37
CA GLY A 329 -41.74 -7.02 2.98
C GLY A 329 -42.80 -7.92 2.33
N GLY A 330 -43.91 -7.34 1.86
CA GLY A 330 -44.97 -8.04 1.15
C GLY A 330 -44.50 -8.58 -0.20
N ASP A 331 -45.13 -9.67 -0.66
CA ASP A 331 -44.86 -10.27 -1.97
C ASP A 331 -45.81 -9.77 -3.06
N GLY A 332 -46.65 -8.76 -2.76
CA GLY A 332 -47.65 -8.21 -3.66
C GLY A 332 -48.89 -9.09 -3.86
N SER A 333 -49.05 -10.17 -3.09
CA SER A 333 -50.23 -11.05 -3.18
C SER A 333 -51.51 -10.43 -2.61
N ASP A 334 -51.41 -9.28 -1.96
CA ASP A 334 -52.54 -8.60 -1.34
C ASP A 334 -53.50 -7.98 -2.38
N ASP A 335 -53.10 -7.81 -3.64
CA ASP A 335 -54.00 -7.44 -4.74
C ASP A 335 -54.34 -8.64 -5.62
N LEU A 336 -55.53 -9.21 -5.41
CA LEU A 336 -56.06 -10.32 -6.22
C LEU A 336 -56.78 -9.84 -7.51
N GLY A 337 -56.58 -8.59 -7.92
CA GLY A 337 -57.18 -7.97 -9.10
C GLY A 337 -58.34 -7.01 -8.80
N CYS A 338 -58.59 -6.72 -7.52
CA CYS A 338 -59.66 -5.84 -7.03
C CYS A 338 -59.16 -4.72 -6.11
N GLY A 339 -57.85 -4.55 -6.04
CA GLY A 339 -57.20 -3.67 -5.09
C GLY A 339 -56.71 -4.43 -3.86
N CYS A 340 -55.84 -3.78 -3.11
CA CYS A 340 -55.16 -4.35 -1.96
C CYS A 340 -56.13 -4.75 -0.84
N PHE A 341 -55.94 -5.96 -0.33
CA PHE A 341 -56.73 -6.61 0.71
C PHE A 341 -58.21 -6.84 0.36
N GLU A 342 -58.58 -6.67 -0.91
CA GLU A 342 -59.91 -6.98 -1.41
C GLU A 342 -59.99 -8.41 -1.94
N ALA A 343 -61.18 -9.01 -1.84
CA ALA A 343 -61.40 -10.31 -2.46
C ALA A 343 -61.24 -10.19 -3.98
N GLY A 344 -60.64 -11.20 -4.60
CA GLY A 344 -60.55 -11.27 -6.06
C GLY A 344 -61.93 -11.25 -6.73
N PRO A 345 -61.99 -11.02 -8.05
CA PRO A 345 -63.25 -10.93 -8.77
C PRO A 345 -64.14 -12.16 -8.53
N SER A 346 -65.43 -11.91 -8.28
CA SER A 346 -66.40 -12.92 -7.85
C SER A 346 -67.66 -12.89 -8.70
N GLY A 347 -68.64 -13.75 -8.35
CA GLY A 347 -69.88 -13.91 -9.10
C GLY A 347 -69.69 -14.57 -10.47
N CYS A 348 -70.80 -14.78 -11.17
CA CYS A 348 -70.79 -15.30 -12.54
C CYS A 348 -70.24 -14.30 -13.59
N ASP A 349 -70.09 -13.01 -13.22
CA ASP A 349 -69.58 -11.94 -14.08
C ASP A 349 -68.09 -11.61 -13.85
N ASN A 350 -67.44 -12.23 -12.86
CA ASN A 350 -66.05 -11.96 -12.49
C ASN A 350 -65.76 -10.48 -12.26
N VAL A 351 -66.64 -9.80 -11.52
CA VAL A 351 -66.47 -8.40 -11.11
C VAL A 351 -66.18 -8.35 -9.61
N CYS A 352 -65.33 -7.42 -9.20
CA CYS A 352 -65.00 -7.18 -7.79
C CYS A 352 -66.25 -6.90 -6.96
N GLY A 353 -66.43 -7.66 -5.88
CA GLY A 353 -67.57 -7.52 -4.97
C GLY A 353 -68.92 -7.99 -5.54
N SER A 354 -68.92 -8.78 -6.62
CA SER A 354 -70.15 -9.31 -7.21
C SER A 354 -70.64 -10.56 -6.48
N ASP A 355 -71.91 -10.55 -6.13
CA ASP A 355 -72.66 -11.70 -5.60
C ASP A 355 -73.59 -12.31 -6.66
N LEU A 356 -73.44 -11.91 -7.93
CA LEU A 356 -74.28 -12.42 -9.01
C LEU A 356 -74.07 -13.92 -9.20
N VAL A 357 -75.17 -14.64 -9.36
CA VAL A 357 -75.20 -16.07 -9.68
C VAL A 357 -75.96 -16.29 -10.98
N ASP A 358 -75.64 -17.37 -11.66
CA ASP A 358 -76.42 -17.80 -12.82
C ASP A 358 -77.85 -18.16 -12.39
N ASP A 359 -78.82 -17.68 -13.16
CA ASP A 359 -80.20 -18.08 -12.99
C ASP A 359 -80.43 -19.53 -13.49
N ALA A 360 -81.69 -20.00 -13.42
CA ALA A 360 -82.03 -21.35 -13.87
C ALA A 360 -81.79 -21.60 -15.37
N CYS A 361 -81.62 -20.54 -16.16
CA CYS A 361 -81.35 -20.58 -17.60
C CYS A 361 -79.85 -20.48 -17.91
N GLY A 362 -78.99 -20.31 -16.89
CA GLY A 362 -77.55 -20.12 -17.05
C GLY A 362 -77.16 -18.70 -17.42
N VAL A 363 -78.03 -17.71 -17.20
CA VAL A 363 -77.74 -16.29 -17.44
C VAL A 363 -77.32 -15.62 -16.13
N CYS A 364 -76.14 -15.02 -16.14
CA CYS A 364 -75.62 -14.31 -14.97
C CYS A 364 -76.50 -13.11 -14.59
N GLY A 365 -77.07 -13.12 -13.38
CA GLY A 365 -77.96 -12.06 -12.90
C GLY A 365 -79.33 -11.99 -13.61
N GLY A 366 -79.72 -13.05 -14.32
CA GLY A 366 -81.01 -13.15 -14.99
C GLY A 366 -82.20 -13.24 -14.01
N ASP A 367 -83.39 -12.88 -14.48
CA ASP A 367 -84.63 -12.94 -13.70
C ASP A 367 -85.36 -14.29 -13.79
N GLY A 368 -84.76 -15.27 -14.49
CA GLY A 368 -85.28 -16.62 -14.64
C GLY A 368 -86.49 -16.74 -15.57
N SER A 369 -86.68 -15.80 -16.50
CA SER A 369 -87.71 -15.91 -17.53
C SER A 369 -87.15 -16.48 -18.85
N ASP A 370 -87.74 -17.59 -19.31
CA ASP A 370 -87.43 -18.23 -20.60
C ASP A 370 -87.95 -17.33 -21.75
N ASP A 371 -87.07 -16.61 -22.46
CA ASP A 371 -87.42 -15.88 -23.70
C ASP A 371 -87.29 -16.77 -24.96
#